data_AF-A0A480AIB9-F1
#
_entry.id   AF-A0A480AIB9-F1
#
_cell.length_a   1.000
_cell.length_b   1.000
_cell.length_c   1.000
_cell.angle_alpha   90.00
_cell.angle_beta   90.00
_cell.angle_gamma   90.00
#
_symmetry.space_group_name_H-M   'P 1'
#
loop_
_entity.id
_entity.type
_entity.pdbx_description
1 polymer ?
#
loop_
_entity_poly.entity_id
_entity_poly.type
_entity_poly.pdbx_seq_one_letter_code
_entity_poly.pdbx_strand_id
1 'polypeptide(L)'
;MKNINNFNALDLELLEALLASEDAIYPWNPADVCSEAYFDDLEQQFNRQDFSASKLIENANNFYHNLDKIWGQTVAETGNIRNNTVNYLQKALSNAFSVIPEFLLMEIAQKATVVLMVEKSASEKLVECVQTLLPNWDRDDLLVLARPFAYYMRSSEPDKLTSVIKDLENRDWSNLSEIEQAKISLAIANYALEYLSKSNSQP
;
A
#
# COMPACT_ATOMS: atom_id res chain seq x y z
N MET A 1 -58.51 -27.55 -4.36
CA MET A 1 -58.62 -26.90 -5.68
C MET A 1 -58.69 -25.39 -5.45
N LYS A 2 -57.56 -24.68 -5.49
CA LYS A 2 -57.55 -23.21 -5.39
C LYS A 2 -57.95 -22.64 -6.76
N ASN A 3 -58.90 -21.73 -6.72
CA ASN A 3 -59.56 -21.10 -7.85
C ASN A 3 -58.54 -20.41 -8.76
N ILE A 4 -58.57 -20.71 -10.07
CA ILE A 4 -57.63 -20.24 -11.09
C ILE A 4 -57.87 -18.76 -11.46
N ASN A 5 -58.79 -18.09 -10.76
CA ASN A 5 -59.35 -16.78 -11.14
C ASN A 5 -58.87 -15.62 -10.26
N ASN A 6 -57.74 -15.74 -9.57
CA ASN A 6 -57.28 -14.71 -8.64
C ASN A 6 -55.79 -14.34 -8.82
N PHE A 7 -55.28 -14.44 -10.05
CA PHE A 7 -54.03 -13.79 -10.40
C PHE A 7 -54.33 -12.31 -10.63
N ASN A 8 -53.66 -11.44 -9.86
CA ASN A 8 -53.75 -10.00 -10.07
C ASN A 8 -53.14 -9.66 -11.45
N ALA A 9 -53.53 -8.56 -12.08
CA ALA A 9 -53.03 -8.21 -13.42
C ALA A 9 -51.49 -8.16 -13.47
N LEU A 10 -50.88 -7.66 -12.39
CA LEU A 10 -49.44 -7.65 -12.17
C LEU A 10 -48.81 -9.06 -12.06
N ASP A 11 -49.51 -10.02 -11.47
CA ASP A 11 -49.00 -11.40 -11.34
C ASP A 11 -49.00 -12.11 -12.69
N LEU A 12 -49.97 -11.79 -13.55
CA LEU A 12 -50.07 -12.34 -14.90
C LEU A 12 -49.04 -11.71 -15.84
N GLU A 13 -48.84 -10.40 -15.75
CA GLU A 13 -47.80 -9.65 -16.47
C GLU A 13 -46.38 -10.11 -16.07
N LEU A 14 -46.15 -10.35 -14.76
CA LEU A 14 -44.90 -10.92 -14.27
C LEU A 14 -44.65 -12.34 -14.80
N LEU A 15 -45.70 -13.17 -14.85
CA LEU A 15 -45.59 -14.54 -15.37
C LEU A 15 -45.30 -14.54 -16.86
N GLU A 16 -45.94 -13.64 -17.62
CA GLU A 16 -45.68 -13.42 -19.05
C GLU A 16 -44.24 -12.95 -19.29
N ALA A 17 -43.75 -12.01 -18.48
CA ALA A 17 -42.37 -11.55 -18.53
C ALA A 17 -41.35 -12.65 -18.18
N LEU A 18 -41.66 -13.58 -17.28
CA LEU A 18 -40.78 -14.72 -16.95
C LEU A 18 -40.79 -15.83 -18.01
N LEU A 19 -41.86 -15.93 -18.79
CA LEU A 19 -42.05 -16.94 -19.84
C LEU A 19 -41.54 -16.46 -21.21
N ALA A 20 -41.33 -15.16 -21.39
CA ALA A 20 -40.68 -14.62 -22.56
C ALA A 20 -39.21 -15.10 -22.66
N SER A 21 -38.67 -15.17 -23.88
CA SER A 21 -37.27 -15.54 -24.09
C SER A 21 -36.34 -14.52 -23.41
N GLU A 22 -35.23 -14.97 -22.80
CA GLU A 22 -34.24 -14.10 -22.14
C GLU A 22 -33.80 -12.91 -23.02
N ASP A 23 -33.72 -13.12 -24.34
CA ASP A 23 -33.37 -12.09 -25.32
C ASP A 23 -34.44 -10.98 -25.46
N ALA A 24 -35.71 -11.28 -25.19
CA ALA A 24 -36.83 -10.34 -25.30
C ALA A 24 -37.08 -9.51 -24.02
N ILE A 25 -36.50 -9.93 -22.88
CA ILE A 25 -36.68 -9.29 -21.58
C ILE A 25 -35.46 -8.42 -21.23
N TYR A 26 -34.39 -8.48 -22.03
CA TYR A 26 -33.17 -7.74 -21.76
C TYR A 26 -33.38 -6.23 -21.99
N PRO A 27 -33.26 -5.37 -20.95
CA PRO A 27 -33.54 -3.94 -21.07
C PRO A 27 -32.61 -3.19 -22.02
N TRP A 28 -31.51 -3.83 -22.44
CA TRP A 28 -30.51 -3.27 -23.35
C TRP A 28 -30.38 -4.09 -24.62
N ASN A 29 -31.44 -4.77 -25.08
CA ASN A 29 -31.42 -5.53 -26.32
C ASN A 29 -31.29 -4.57 -27.53
N PRO A 30 -30.14 -4.54 -28.23
CA PRO A 30 -29.94 -3.63 -29.37
C PRO A 30 -30.67 -4.11 -30.63
N ALA A 31 -31.24 -5.32 -30.62
CA ALA A 31 -32.06 -5.85 -31.71
C ALA A 31 -33.56 -5.56 -31.52
N ASP A 32 -33.96 -4.92 -30.41
CA ASP A 32 -35.32 -4.47 -30.19
C ASP A 32 -35.58 -3.16 -30.93
N VAL A 33 -36.67 -3.11 -31.69
CA VAL A 33 -37.13 -1.93 -32.44
C VAL A 33 -37.44 -0.76 -31.50
N CYS A 34 -37.83 -1.04 -30.25
CA CYS A 34 -38.07 -0.02 -29.23
C CYS A 34 -36.77 0.58 -28.65
N SER A 35 -35.63 -0.13 -28.76
CA SER A 35 -34.34 0.35 -28.27
C SER A 35 -33.82 1.52 -29.10
N GLU A 36 -34.03 1.49 -30.41
CA GLU A 36 -33.63 2.57 -31.32
C GLU A 36 -34.34 3.89 -30.94
N ALA A 37 -35.66 3.82 -30.72
CA ALA A 37 -36.45 4.97 -30.29
C ALA A 37 -35.99 5.54 -28.92
N TYR A 38 -35.62 4.66 -27.98
CA TYR A 38 -35.06 5.07 -26.70
C TYR A 38 -33.70 5.78 -26.84
N PHE A 39 -32.81 5.24 -27.67
CA PHE A 39 -31.50 5.86 -27.93
C PHE A 39 -31.64 7.17 -28.70
N ASP A 40 -32.57 7.26 -29.66
CA ASP A 40 -32.89 8.50 -30.38
C ASP A 40 -33.38 9.60 -29.43
N ASP A 41 -34.25 9.26 -28.48
CA ASP A 41 -34.73 10.21 -27.45
C ASP A 41 -33.58 10.68 -26.53
N LEU A 42 -32.64 9.80 -26.20
CA LEU A 42 -31.44 10.17 -25.44
C LEU A 42 -30.48 11.04 -26.25
N GLU A 43 -30.30 10.75 -27.53
CA GLU A 43 -29.47 11.58 -28.43
C GLU A 43 -30.07 12.96 -28.63
N GLN A 44 -31.40 13.08 -28.69
CA GLN A 44 -32.09 14.37 -28.73
C GLN A 44 -31.98 15.15 -27.41
N GLN A 45 -32.00 14.45 -26.26
CA GLN A 45 -31.76 15.05 -24.95
C GLN A 45 -30.30 15.46 -24.73
N PHE A 46 -29.37 14.81 -25.43
CA PHE A 46 -27.98 15.20 -25.47
C PHE A 46 -27.85 16.50 -26.28
N ASN A 47 -28.15 17.60 -25.61
CA ASN A 47 -27.90 18.94 -26.11
C ASN A 47 -26.38 19.06 -26.30
N ARG A 48 -25.92 18.84 -27.55
CA ARG A 48 -24.58 19.18 -27.99
C ARG A 48 -24.46 20.70 -27.88
N GLN A 49 -24.23 21.20 -26.67
CA GLN A 49 -23.60 22.49 -26.52
C GLN A 49 -22.34 22.38 -27.36
N ASP A 50 -22.30 23.15 -28.46
CA ASP A 50 -21.13 23.22 -29.32
C ASP A 50 -19.95 23.69 -28.47
N PHE A 51 -19.24 22.74 -27.87
CA PHE A 51 -17.96 22.98 -27.28
C PHE A 51 -17.05 23.33 -28.45
N SER A 52 -16.88 24.64 -28.68
CA SER A 52 -15.93 25.10 -29.67
C SER A 52 -14.60 24.41 -29.39
N ALA A 53 -13.93 23.93 -30.45
CA ALA A 53 -12.66 23.21 -30.31
C ALA A 53 -11.65 23.99 -29.45
N SER A 54 -11.71 25.33 -29.49
CA SER A 54 -10.96 26.23 -28.62
C SER A 54 -11.23 26.06 -27.13
N LYS A 55 -12.50 25.97 -26.70
CA LYS A 55 -12.88 25.78 -25.29
C LYS A 55 -12.52 24.38 -24.81
N LEU A 56 -12.63 23.38 -25.68
CA LEU A 56 -12.22 22.02 -25.33
C LEU A 56 -10.71 21.94 -25.07
N ILE A 57 -9.90 22.56 -25.94
CA ILE A 57 -8.45 22.62 -25.78
C ILE A 57 -8.07 23.43 -24.53
N GLU A 58 -8.73 24.56 -24.28
CA GLU A 58 -8.51 25.38 -23.08
C GLU A 58 -8.84 24.59 -21.80
N ASN A 59 -9.98 23.91 -21.76
CA ASN A 59 -10.37 23.07 -20.63
C ASN A 59 -9.43 21.88 -20.43
N ALA A 60 -9.02 21.23 -21.51
CA ALA A 60 -8.05 20.14 -21.46
C ALA A 60 -6.71 20.63 -20.90
N ASN A 61 -6.19 21.76 -21.40
CA ASN A 61 -4.94 22.35 -20.90
C ASN A 61 -5.06 22.74 -19.42
N ASN A 62 -6.17 23.36 -19.01
CA ASN A 62 -6.43 23.68 -17.61
C ASN A 62 -6.50 22.43 -16.73
N PHE A 63 -7.10 21.34 -17.23
CA PHE A 63 -7.13 20.06 -16.54
C PHE A 63 -5.72 19.48 -16.38
N TYR A 64 -4.95 19.37 -17.46
CA TYR A 64 -3.58 18.84 -17.39
C TYR A 64 -2.67 19.69 -16.50
N HIS A 65 -2.77 21.03 -16.57
CA HIS A 65 -2.03 21.90 -15.67
C HIS A 65 -2.41 21.73 -14.19
N ASN A 66 -3.70 21.51 -13.91
CA ASN A 66 -4.14 21.23 -12.55
C ASN A 66 -3.65 19.86 -12.06
N LEU A 67 -3.66 18.83 -12.93
CA LEU A 67 -3.05 17.54 -12.60
C LEU A 67 -1.56 17.70 -12.30
N ASP A 68 -0.79 18.34 -13.18
CA ASP A 68 0.65 18.54 -12.97
C ASP A 68 0.94 19.28 -11.66
N LYS A 69 0.12 20.29 -11.32
CA LYS A 69 0.23 21.01 -10.05
C LYS A 69 -0.02 20.10 -8.85
N ILE A 70 -1.08 19.31 -8.87
CA ILE A 70 -1.43 18.39 -7.79
C ILE A 70 -0.34 17.32 -7.64
N TRP A 71 0.07 16.70 -8.75
CA TRP A 71 1.15 15.70 -8.74
C TRP A 71 2.47 16.31 -8.23
N GLY A 72 2.84 17.51 -8.67
CA GLY A 72 4.03 18.20 -8.16
C GLY A 72 3.97 18.49 -6.66
N GLN A 73 2.81 18.88 -6.14
CA GLN A 73 2.60 19.13 -4.70
C GLN A 73 2.72 17.84 -3.88
N THR A 74 2.09 16.76 -4.32
CA THR A 74 2.17 15.46 -3.62
C THR A 74 3.59 14.92 -3.52
N VAL A 75 4.42 15.11 -4.56
CA VAL A 75 5.85 14.69 -4.52
C VAL A 75 6.66 15.52 -3.53
N ALA A 76 6.42 16.84 -3.45
CA ALA A 76 7.11 17.71 -2.51
C ALA A 76 6.69 17.44 -1.05
N GLU A 77 5.39 17.22 -0.80
CA GLU A 77 4.86 16.91 0.52
C GLU A 77 5.34 15.55 1.02
N THR A 78 5.30 14.51 0.18
CA THR A 78 5.84 13.19 0.53
C THR A 78 7.35 13.22 0.80
N GLY A 79 8.10 14.03 0.05
CA GLY A 79 9.52 14.25 0.32
C GLY A 79 9.79 14.86 1.71
N ASN A 80 9.02 15.88 2.09
CA ASN A 80 9.15 16.55 3.38
C ASN A 80 8.71 15.66 4.55
N ILE A 81 7.60 14.93 4.40
CA ILE A 81 7.13 13.95 5.39
C ILE A 81 8.19 12.87 5.59
N ARG A 82 8.72 12.31 4.49
CA ARG A 82 9.79 11.30 4.54
C ARG A 82 11.01 11.81 5.30
N ASN A 83 11.50 13.02 4.98
CA ASN A 83 12.67 13.58 5.67
C ASN A 83 12.42 13.78 7.17
N ASN A 84 11.23 14.26 7.55
CA ASN A 84 10.85 14.41 8.95
C ASN A 84 10.74 13.06 9.68
N THR A 85 10.16 12.03 9.03
CA THR A 85 10.08 10.67 9.59
C THR A 85 11.45 10.03 9.77
N VAL A 86 12.38 10.22 8.82
CA VAL A 86 13.76 9.74 8.93
C VAL A 86 14.47 10.42 10.10
N ASN A 87 14.33 11.75 10.26
CA ASN A 87 14.93 12.48 11.38
C ASN A 87 14.39 12.03 12.75
N TYR A 88 13.07 11.78 12.84
CA TYR A 88 12.44 11.30 14.06
C TYR A 88 12.88 9.86 14.40
N LEU A 89 12.95 8.98 13.39
CA LEU A 89 13.50 7.65 13.53
C LEU A 89 14.96 7.64 13.97
N GLN A 90 15.80 8.47 13.35
CA GLN A 90 17.21 8.57 13.72
C GLN A 90 17.35 8.96 15.19
N LYS A 91 16.53 9.91 15.66
CA LYS A 91 16.51 10.31 17.08
C LYS A 91 16.01 9.18 18.00
N ALA A 92 15.02 8.40 17.57
CA ALA A 92 14.54 7.25 18.34
C ALA A 92 15.60 6.14 18.42
N LEU A 93 16.27 5.87 17.29
CA LEU A 93 17.35 4.88 17.21
C LEU A 93 18.58 5.30 17.98
N SER A 94 19.01 6.57 17.92
CA SER A 94 20.15 7.07 18.69
C SER A 94 19.90 6.98 20.19
N ASN A 95 18.64 7.17 20.64
CA ASN A 95 18.27 7.01 22.04
C ASN A 95 18.23 5.55 22.48
N ALA A 96 17.87 4.62 21.59
CA ALA A 96 17.77 3.20 21.88
C ALA A 96 19.12 2.45 21.75
N PHE A 97 20.02 2.94 20.89
CA PHE A 97 21.26 2.25 20.50
C PHE A 97 22.49 3.18 20.53
N SER A 98 22.78 3.78 21.68
CA SER A 98 23.90 4.75 21.86
C SER A 98 25.30 4.20 21.56
N VAL A 99 25.48 2.89 21.49
CA VAL A 99 26.79 2.20 21.31
C VAL A 99 27.15 2.02 19.83
N ILE A 100 26.22 2.31 18.91
CA ILE A 100 26.34 1.98 17.49
C ILE A 100 26.77 3.22 16.67
N PRO A 101 27.66 3.08 15.67
CA PRO A 101 28.00 4.16 14.77
C PRO A 101 26.78 4.82 14.12
N GLU A 102 26.72 6.16 14.21
CA GLU A 102 25.58 6.94 13.73
C GLU A 102 25.29 6.74 12.23
N PHE A 103 26.33 6.50 11.42
CA PHE A 103 26.17 6.24 9.99
C PHE A 103 25.32 4.98 9.71
N LEU A 104 25.43 3.95 10.54
CA LEU A 104 24.65 2.70 10.39
C LEU A 104 23.17 2.96 10.72
N LEU A 105 22.92 3.73 11.77
CA LEU A 105 21.56 4.08 12.19
C LEU A 105 20.87 4.96 11.12
N MET A 106 21.62 5.89 10.51
CA MET A 106 21.12 6.74 9.43
C MET A 106 20.75 5.93 8.18
N GLU A 107 21.62 5.03 7.73
CA GLU A 107 21.38 4.15 6.58
C GLU A 107 20.16 3.23 6.81
N ILE A 108 20.05 2.62 7.99
CA ILE A 108 18.88 1.78 8.33
C ILE A 108 17.61 2.61 8.36
N ALA A 109 17.61 3.80 8.97
CA ALA A 109 16.43 4.66 9.03
C ALA A 109 15.97 5.08 7.62
N GLN A 110 16.90 5.47 6.76
CA GLN A 110 16.59 5.85 5.38
C GLN A 110 16.01 4.67 4.59
N LYS A 111 16.61 3.48 4.70
CA LYS A 111 16.14 2.28 3.99
C LYS A 111 14.81 1.76 4.55
N ALA A 112 14.63 1.75 5.86
CA ALA A 112 13.39 1.30 6.50
C ALA A 112 12.17 2.12 6.02
N THR A 113 12.30 3.44 5.87
CA THR A 113 11.20 4.28 5.34
C THR A 113 10.83 3.95 3.90
N VAL A 114 11.81 3.60 3.06
CA VAL A 114 11.58 3.20 1.66
C VAL A 114 10.96 1.81 1.58
N VAL A 115 11.52 0.86 2.34
CA VAL A 115 11.13 -0.55 2.32
C VAL A 115 9.76 -0.79 2.96
N LEU A 116 9.32 0.09 3.86
CA LEU A 116 7.97 0.06 4.42
C LEU A 116 6.90 0.18 3.32
N MET A 117 7.12 1.04 2.31
CA MET A 117 6.18 1.31 1.22
C MET A 117 6.08 0.19 0.19
N VAL A 118 7.02 -0.75 0.18
CA VAL A 118 7.03 -1.87 -0.77
C VAL A 118 6.26 -3.04 -0.18
N GLU A 119 5.36 -3.66 -0.96
CA GLU A 119 4.72 -4.93 -0.57
C GLU A 119 5.70 -6.09 -0.75
N LYS A 120 6.38 -6.46 0.34
CA LYS A 120 7.29 -7.60 0.47
C LYS A 120 7.06 -8.31 1.80
N SER A 121 7.54 -9.54 1.93
CA SER A 121 7.48 -10.26 3.20
C SER A 121 8.33 -9.56 4.28
N ALA A 122 7.98 -9.73 5.56
CA ALA A 122 8.72 -9.10 6.67
C ALA A 122 10.22 -9.46 6.65
N SER A 123 10.56 -10.72 6.32
CA SER A 123 11.94 -11.18 6.18
C SER A 123 12.70 -10.45 5.07
N GLU A 124 12.07 -10.29 3.89
CA GLU A 124 12.68 -9.60 2.76
C GLU A 124 12.88 -8.11 3.06
N LYS A 125 11.93 -7.48 3.77
CA LYS A 125 12.04 -6.09 4.20
C LYS A 125 13.25 -5.87 5.12
N LEU A 126 13.48 -6.78 6.07
CA LEU A 126 14.63 -6.72 6.96
C LEU A 126 15.96 -6.90 6.21
N VAL A 127 16.04 -7.90 5.34
CA VAL A 127 17.26 -8.17 4.56
C VAL A 127 17.59 -7.00 3.63
N GLU A 128 16.59 -6.38 3.01
CA GLU A 128 16.81 -5.22 2.13
C GLU A 128 17.32 -3.98 2.89
N CYS A 129 16.93 -3.80 4.14
CA CYS A 129 17.45 -2.72 5.00
C CYS A 129 18.91 -2.96 5.41
N VAL A 130 19.31 -4.22 5.56
CA VAL A 130 20.61 -4.62 6.13
C VAL A 130 21.66 -4.94 5.06
N GLN A 131 21.24 -5.38 3.87
CA GLN A 131 22.13 -5.79 2.79
C GLN A 131 23.06 -4.65 2.33
N THR A 132 22.62 -3.39 2.42
CA THR A 132 23.46 -2.24 2.09
C THR A 132 24.57 -1.98 3.09
N LEU A 133 24.44 -2.49 4.31
CA LEU A 133 25.43 -2.35 5.38
C LEU A 133 26.42 -3.52 5.44
N LEU A 134 26.03 -4.69 4.95
CA LEU A 134 26.81 -5.92 4.98
C LEU A 134 27.00 -6.48 3.57
N PRO A 135 27.87 -5.85 2.75
CA PRO A 135 28.08 -6.25 1.34
C PRO A 135 28.72 -7.64 1.19
N ASN A 136 29.34 -8.17 2.26
CA ASN A 136 30.02 -9.47 2.24
C ASN A 136 29.08 -10.65 2.52
N TRP A 137 27.81 -10.39 2.88
CA TRP A 137 26.83 -11.42 3.25
C TRP A 137 25.89 -11.72 2.08
N ASP A 138 25.66 -13.01 1.82
CA ASP A 138 24.68 -13.44 0.83
C ASP A 138 23.25 -13.21 1.35
N ARG A 139 22.32 -12.92 0.43
CA ARG A 139 20.90 -12.70 0.77
C ARG A 139 20.28 -13.90 1.47
N ASP A 140 20.64 -15.11 1.02
CA ASP A 140 20.07 -16.33 1.58
C ASP A 140 20.50 -16.55 3.03
N ASP A 141 21.76 -16.23 3.36
CA ASP A 141 22.27 -16.28 4.73
C ASP A 141 21.61 -15.23 5.63
N LEU A 142 21.43 -14.00 5.11
CA LEU A 142 20.71 -12.95 5.82
C LEU A 142 19.24 -13.30 6.05
N LEU A 143 18.58 -13.98 5.10
CA LEU A 143 17.21 -14.46 5.26
C LEU A 143 17.11 -15.50 6.38
N VAL A 144 18.09 -16.40 6.50
CA VAL A 144 18.14 -17.36 7.61
C VAL A 144 18.29 -16.65 8.95
N LEU A 145 19.15 -15.62 9.02
CA LEU A 145 19.34 -14.80 10.21
C LEU A 145 18.14 -13.90 10.54
N ALA A 146 17.35 -13.50 9.53
CA ALA A 146 16.17 -12.66 9.69
C ALA A 146 14.92 -13.43 10.14
N ARG A 147 14.84 -14.74 9.87
CA ARG A 147 13.69 -15.60 10.25
C ARG A 147 13.23 -15.46 11.71
N PRO A 148 14.13 -15.42 12.72
CA PRO A 148 13.74 -15.25 14.12
C PRO A 148 13.04 -13.90 14.39
N PHE A 149 13.37 -12.86 13.63
CA PHE A 149 12.79 -11.52 13.78
C PHE A 149 11.54 -11.32 12.91
N ALA A 150 11.47 -11.99 11.76
CA ALA A 150 10.33 -11.85 10.84
C ALA A 150 9.08 -12.64 11.25
N TYR A 151 9.24 -13.73 12.02
CA TYR A 151 8.14 -14.63 12.39
C TYR A 151 7.89 -14.67 13.91
N TYR A 152 7.53 -13.52 14.50
CA TYR A 152 7.17 -13.40 15.91
C TYR A 152 5.95 -14.27 16.34
N MET A 153 5.06 -14.65 15.41
CA MET A 153 3.86 -15.44 15.74
C MET A 153 4.12 -16.91 16.13
N ARG A 154 5.36 -17.41 16.01
CA ARG A 154 5.70 -18.81 16.30
C ARG A 154 6.61 -19.01 17.53
N SER A 155 7.23 -17.94 18.04
CA SER A 155 8.04 -17.99 19.25
C SER A 155 7.65 -16.85 20.18
N SER A 156 7.08 -17.22 21.33
CA SER A 156 6.64 -16.35 22.42
C SER A 156 7.82 -15.70 23.17
N GLU A 157 8.77 -15.08 22.47
CA GLU A 157 9.90 -14.39 23.10
C GLU A 157 9.99 -12.95 22.61
N PRO A 158 9.20 -12.04 23.20
CA PRO A 158 9.42 -10.59 23.06
C PRO A 158 10.81 -10.13 23.59
N ASP A 159 11.57 -11.02 24.24
CA ASP A 159 12.85 -10.73 24.90
C ASP A 159 14.11 -10.91 24.03
N LYS A 160 14.00 -11.25 22.74
CA LYS A 160 15.19 -11.39 21.88
C LYS A 160 15.84 -10.05 21.52
N LEU A 161 15.06 -8.99 21.33
CA LEU A 161 15.62 -7.66 21.11
C LEU A 161 16.27 -7.10 22.38
N THR A 162 15.63 -7.29 23.53
CA THR A 162 16.14 -6.82 24.84
C THR A 162 17.40 -7.57 25.27
N SER A 163 17.51 -8.88 24.98
CA SER A 163 18.73 -9.65 25.23
C SER A 163 19.88 -9.23 24.31
N VAL A 164 19.63 -9.07 22.99
CA VAL A 164 20.66 -8.58 22.04
C VAL A 164 21.13 -7.16 22.41
N ILE A 165 20.23 -6.29 22.86
CA ILE A 165 20.58 -4.94 23.34
C ILE A 165 21.39 -4.99 24.65
N LYS A 166 21.03 -5.85 25.61
CA LYS A 166 21.79 -6.04 26.85
C LYS A 166 23.18 -6.63 26.63
N ASP A 167 23.33 -7.53 25.66
CA ASP A 167 24.63 -8.07 25.26
C ASP A 167 25.49 -6.99 24.58
N LEU A 168 24.86 -6.00 23.95
CA LEU A 168 25.52 -4.85 23.30
C LEU A 168 25.97 -3.76 24.29
N GLU A 169 25.19 -3.48 25.35
CA GLU A 169 25.57 -2.51 26.39
C GLU A 169 26.94 -2.81 27.04
N ASN A 170 27.39 -4.07 26.95
CA ASN A 170 28.64 -4.53 27.54
C ASN A 170 29.80 -4.67 26.55
N ARG A 171 29.62 -4.41 25.24
CA ARG A 171 30.66 -4.63 24.21
C ARG A 171 30.66 -3.57 23.12
N ASP A 172 31.85 -3.05 22.78
CA ASP A 172 32.03 -2.13 21.66
C ASP A 172 31.73 -2.80 20.32
N TRP A 173 31.05 -2.08 19.42
CA TRP A 173 30.69 -2.52 18.06
C TRP A 173 31.86 -3.14 17.26
N SER A 174 33.06 -2.58 17.44
CA SER A 174 34.29 -3.01 16.76
C SER A 174 34.85 -4.36 17.23
N ASN A 175 34.41 -4.87 18.39
CA ASN A 175 34.88 -6.12 18.97
C ASN A 175 33.92 -7.30 18.70
N LEU A 176 32.83 -7.06 17.98
CA LEU A 176 31.80 -8.05 17.68
C LEU A 176 32.16 -8.86 16.43
N SER A 177 31.76 -10.13 16.41
CA SER A 177 31.84 -10.97 15.22
C SER A 177 30.93 -10.44 14.10
N GLU A 178 31.29 -10.70 12.85
CA GLU A 178 30.48 -10.33 11.68
C GLU A 178 29.03 -10.88 11.76
N ILE A 179 28.86 -12.06 12.37
CA ILE A 179 27.55 -12.68 12.61
C ILE A 179 26.75 -11.89 13.66
N GLU A 180 27.42 -11.39 14.69
CA GLU A 180 26.79 -10.60 15.74
C GLU A 180 26.38 -9.23 15.20
N GLN A 181 27.26 -8.57 14.45
CA GLN A 181 26.95 -7.32 13.73
C GLN A 181 25.75 -7.48 12.79
N ALA A 182 25.68 -8.59 12.04
CA ALA A 182 24.53 -8.92 11.20
C ALA A 182 23.23 -9.07 12.02
N LYS A 183 23.26 -9.81 13.13
CA LYS A 183 22.07 -9.96 14.00
C LYS A 183 21.61 -8.64 14.62
N ILE A 184 22.55 -7.81 15.05
CA ILE A 184 22.23 -6.50 15.66
C ILE A 184 21.66 -5.54 14.61
N SER A 185 22.24 -5.51 13.40
CA SER A 185 21.69 -4.70 12.31
C SER A 185 20.27 -5.13 11.91
N LEU A 186 19.99 -6.44 11.88
CA LEU A 186 18.65 -6.99 11.68
C LEU A 186 17.68 -6.64 12.83
N ALA A 187 18.16 -6.68 14.08
CA ALA A 187 17.38 -6.28 15.25
C ALA A 187 16.99 -4.79 15.19
N ILE A 188 17.93 -3.91 14.79
CA ILE A 188 17.68 -2.47 14.62
C ILE A 188 16.69 -2.23 13.47
N ALA A 189 16.87 -2.92 12.34
CA ALA A 189 15.95 -2.84 11.22
C ALA A 189 14.52 -3.25 11.63
N ASN A 190 14.39 -4.31 12.44
CA ASN A 190 13.09 -4.73 12.96
C ASN A 190 12.48 -3.69 13.90
N TYR A 191 13.27 -3.16 14.82
CA TYR A 191 12.83 -2.09 15.72
C TYR A 191 12.37 -0.84 14.94
N ALA A 192 13.11 -0.45 13.89
CA ALA A 192 12.75 0.69 13.04
C ALA A 192 11.44 0.46 12.29
N LEU A 193 11.23 -0.75 11.73
CA LEU A 193 9.99 -1.11 11.04
C LEU A 193 8.79 -1.18 12.00
N GLU A 194 8.96 -1.73 13.20
CA GLU A 194 7.92 -1.73 14.24
C GLU A 194 7.57 -0.32 14.73
N TYR A 195 8.58 0.55 14.84
CA TYR A 195 8.37 1.94 15.21
C TYR A 195 7.57 2.69 14.15
N LEU A 196 7.90 2.49 12.86
CA LEU A 196 7.19 3.06 11.73
C LEU A 196 5.74 2.54 11.60
N SER A 197 5.53 1.25 11.84
CA SER A 197 4.18 0.67 11.78
C SER A 197 3.28 1.20 12.91
N LYS A 198 3.84 1.38 14.12
CA LYS A 198 3.14 2.02 15.24
C LYS A 198 2.86 3.50 14.99
N SER A 199 3.82 4.25 14.46
CA SER A 199 3.61 5.68 14.16
C SER A 199 2.58 5.91 13.05
N ASN A 200 2.50 5.02 12.05
CA ASN A 200 1.48 5.07 11.00
C ASN A 200 0.10 4.59 11.47
N SER A 201 0.02 3.85 12.59
CA SER A 201 -1.24 3.38 13.17
C SER A 201 -1.86 4.39 14.14
N GLN A 202 -1.17 5.49 14.45
CA GLN A 202 -1.70 6.54 15.30
C GLN A 202 -2.34 7.62 14.41
N PRO A 203 -3.67 7.84 14.51
CA PRO A 203 -4.41 8.76 13.66
C PRO A 203 -4.07 10.24 13.93
#